data_AF-A0A9Q1ID34-F1
#
_entry.id   AF-A0A9Q1ID34-F1
#
_cell.length_a   1.000
_cell.length_b   1.000
_cell.length_c   1.000
_cell.angle_alpha   90.00
_cell.angle_beta   90.00
_cell.angle_gamma   90.00
#
_symmetry.space_group_name_H-M   'P 1'
#
loop_
_entity.id
_entity.type
_entity.pdbx_description
1 polymer ?
#
loop_
_entity_poly.entity_id
_entity_poly.type
_entity_poly.pdbx_seq_one_letter_code
_entity_poly.pdbx_strand_id
1 'polypeptide(L)'
;AIKTRFVLESETAVLAAVTLPRFKLRWLRTQERKDNAKASLLAECRKSAQDEDQLTGTNAPTRNLSTDSAIEDEFFSFEDEEDTSASVESQVADYFKSGAQGMDTLNGFPLIKKMSLKYNAATPSSAPVERLFSLGKLVFTPKRNRLSDKRFEILLLLRYNQWFEG
;
A
#
# COMPACT_ATOMS: atom_id res chain seq x y z
N ALA A 1 6.59 13.57 -33.56
CA ALA A 1 7.20 14.11 -32.33
C ALA A 1 6.28 13.81 -31.15
N ILE A 2 6.62 12.83 -30.32
CA ILE A 2 5.82 12.48 -29.13
C ILE A 2 6.31 13.38 -28.00
N LYS A 3 5.66 14.56 -27.84
CA LYS A 3 6.03 15.57 -26.84
C LYS A 3 5.03 15.62 -25.69
N THR A 4 4.46 14.48 -25.32
CA THR A 4 3.72 14.32 -24.07
C THR A 4 4.60 13.50 -23.13
N ARG A 5 5.58 14.16 -22.49
CA ARG A 5 6.22 13.59 -21.30
C ARG A 5 5.13 13.49 -20.24
N PHE A 6 4.81 12.26 -19.80
CA PHE A 6 3.86 11.91 -18.75
C PHE A 6 3.63 13.06 -17.77
N VAL A 7 2.53 13.79 -17.96
CA VAL A 7 2.10 14.81 -17.01
C VAL A 7 1.23 14.06 -16.01
N LEU A 8 1.79 13.82 -14.83
CA LEU A 8 1.03 13.32 -13.69
C LEU A 8 0.22 14.50 -13.15
N GLU A 9 -1.02 14.63 -13.62
CA GLU A 9 -1.98 15.66 -13.19
C GLU A 9 -2.80 15.22 -11.97
N SER A 10 -3.01 13.91 -11.82
CA SER A 10 -3.73 13.35 -10.66
C SER A 10 -2.85 13.34 -9.40
N GLU A 11 -3.43 13.74 -8.27
CA GLU A 11 -2.79 13.65 -6.95
C GLU A 11 -2.35 12.22 -6.61
N THR A 12 -3.17 11.21 -6.95
CA THR A 12 -2.81 9.80 -6.71
C THR A 12 -1.61 9.36 -7.53
N ALA A 13 -1.46 9.91 -8.73
CA ALA A 13 -0.35 9.61 -9.62
C ALA A 13 0.94 10.32 -9.18
N VAL A 14 0.82 11.52 -8.59
CA VAL A 14 1.92 12.21 -7.92
C VAL A 14 2.39 11.41 -6.70
N LEU A 15 1.47 10.99 -5.82
CA LEU A 15 1.78 10.17 -4.64
C LEU A 15 2.44 8.84 -5.03
N ALA A 16 1.94 8.17 -6.06
CA ALA A 16 2.54 6.96 -6.62
C ALA A 16 3.99 7.20 -7.05
N ALA A 17 4.26 8.27 -7.80
CA ALA A 17 5.61 8.57 -8.29
C ALA A 17 6.59 8.99 -7.16
N VAL A 18 6.11 9.71 -6.15
CA VAL A 18 6.94 10.24 -5.06
C VAL A 18 7.34 9.14 -4.08
N THR A 19 6.47 8.15 -3.88
CA THR A 19 6.74 6.97 -3.02
C THR A 19 7.72 5.97 -3.64
N LEU A 20 8.05 6.10 -4.93
CA LEU A 20 9.05 5.26 -5.59
C LEU A 20 10.48 5.80 -5.38
N PRO A 21 11.41 5.00 -4.78
CA PRO A 21 12.78 5.44 -4.46
C PRO A 21 13.60 5.92 -5.66
N ARG A 22 13.34 5.38 -6.86
CA ARG A 22 13.99 5.80 -8.11
C ARG A 22 13.60 7.23 -8.52
N PHE A 23 12.34 7.58 -8.35
CA PHE A 23 11.75 8.81 -8.89
C PHE A 23 11.73 9.93 -7.85
N LYS A 24 11.22 9.67 -6.63
CA LYS A 24 11.07 10.65 -5.54
C LYS A 24 10.61 12.01 -6.09
N LEU A 25 11.45 13.04 -5.95
CA LEU A 25 11.21 14.40 -6.41
C LEU A 25 12.00 14.76 -7.69
N ARG A 26 12.76 13.81 -8.26
CA ARG A 26 13.71 14.07 -9.36
C ARG A 26 13.03 14.43 -10.68
N TRP A 27 11.78 14.00 -10.86
CA TRP A 27 10.99 14.25 -12.06
C TRP A 27 10.27 15.60 -12.04
N LEU A 28 10.22 16.27 -10.88
CA LEU A 28 9.61 17.59 -10.69
C LEU A 28 10.64 18.69 -10.94
N ARG A 29 10.30 19.63 -11.83
CA ARG A 29 11.20 20.72 -12.25
C ARG A 29 11.16 21.92 -11.30
N THR A 30 9.97 22.32 -10.89
CA THR A 30 9.74 23.52 -10.05
C THR A 30 9.81 23.16 -8.58
N GLN A 31 10.40 24.03 -7.77
CA GLN A 31 10.49 23.86 -6.32
C GLN A 31 9.09 23.81 -5.67
N GLU A 32 8.18 24.69 -6.08
CA GLU A 32 6.77 24.68 -5.69
C GLU A 32 6.11 23.29 -5.83
N ARG A 33 6.30 22.62 -6.98
CA ARG A 33 5.74 21.28 -7.18
C ARG A 33 6.38 20.23 -6.25
N LYS A 34 7.67 20.36 -5.96
CA LYS A 34 8.36 19.47 -5.01
C LYS A 34 7.80 19.65 -3.61
N ASP A 35 7.57 20.89 -3.20
CA ASP A 35 7.06 21.19 -1.87
C ASP A 35 5.59 20.78 -1.72
N ASN A 36 4.77 21.00 -2.75
CA ASN A 36 3.40 20.47 -2.81
C ASN A 36 3.37 18.93 -2.73
N ALA A 37 4.25 18.25 -3.47
CA ALA A 37 4.34 16.79 -3.44
C ALA A 37 4.77 16.25 -2.06
N LYS A 38 5.70 16.93 -1.38
CA LYS A 38 6.09 16.60 0.01
C LYS A 38 4.92 16.81 0.97
N ALA A 39 4.22 17.94 0.85
CA ALA A 39 3.07 18.25 1.70
C ALA A 39 1.93 17.23 1.52
N SER A 40 1.61 16.86 0.28
CA SER A 40 0.62 15.80 0.00
C SER A 40 1.03 14.46 0.60
N LEU A 41 2.31 14.07 0.47
CA LEU A 41 2.79 12.80 1.05
C LEU A 41 2.73 12.83 2.59
N LEU A 42 3.15 13.93 3.21
CA LEU A 42 3.09 14.11 4.67
C LEU A 42 1.65 14.02 5.17
N ALA A 43 0.72 14.73 4.52
CA ALA A 43 -0.69 14.70 4.88
C ALA A 43 -1.27 13.29 4.78
N GLU A 44 -0.93 12.55 3.71
CA GLU A 44 -1.42 11.19 3.54
C GLU A 44 -0.80 10.23 4.58
N CYS A 45 0.50 10.38 4.90
CA CYS A 45 1.15 9.60 5.95
C CYS A 45 0.54 9.84 7.33
N ARG A 46 0.16 11.08 7.66
CA ARG A 46 -0.55 11.39 8.91
C ARG A 46 -1.91 10.70 8.98
N LYS A 47 -2.72 10.77 7.90
CA LYS A 47 -4.01 10.08 7.83
C LYS A 47 -3.87 8.57 8.06
N SER A 48 -2.89 7.96 7.40
CA SER A 48 -2.66 6.51 7.52
C SER A 48 -2.07 6.08 8.87
N ALA A 49 -1.51 6.99 9.66
CA ALA A 49 -1.07 6.72 11.02
C ALA A 49 -2.27 6.72 11.98
N GLN A 50 -3.18 7.68 11.84
CA GLN A 50 -4.40 7.77 12.65
C GLN A 50 -5.40 6.62 12.38
N ASP A 51 -5.42 6.08 11.16
CA ASP A 51 -6.25 4.91 10.84
C ASP A 51 -5.79 3.62 11.56
N GLU A 52 -4.52 3.52 12.00
CA GLU A 52 -4.04 2.32 12.71
C GLU A 52 -4.48 2.29 14.18
N ASP A 53 -4.63 3.45 14.83
CA ASP A 53 -5.08 3.54 16.23
C ASP A 53 -6.56 3.17 16.41
N GLN A 54 -7.36 3.22 15.34
CA GLN A 54 -8.78 2.84 15.40
C GLN A 54 -9.05 1.36 15.11
N LEU A 55 -8.06 0.58 14.65
CA LEU A 55 -8.24 -0.82 14.24
C LEU A 55 -7.80 -1.86 15.29
N THR A 56 -7.27 -1.43 16.44
CA THR A 56 -6.87 -2.31 17.56
C THR A 56 -7.89 -2.42 18.68
N GLY A 57 -9.02 -1.71 18.61
CA GLY A 57 -10.13 -1.85 19.55
C GLY A 57 -11.18 -2.84 19.04
N THR A 58 -11.48 -3.88 19.83
CA THR A 58 -12.68 -4.77 19.79
C THR A 58 -12.38 -6.27 19.51
N ASN A 59 -11.96 -7.01 20.56
CA ASN A 59 -12.68 -8.17 21.14
C ASN A 59 -11.77 -9.23 21.81
N ALA A 60 -11.77 -9.29 23.15
CA ALA A 60 -11.98 -10.54 23.92
C ALA A 60 -12.21 -10.24 25.42
N PRO A 61 -13.11 -10.97 26.12
CA PRO A 61 -13.57 -10.62 27.47
C PRO A 61 -12.78 -11.30 28.61
N THR A 62 -12.68 -10.54 29.70
CA THR A 62 -12.63 -10.93 31.12
C THR A 62 -11.84 -12.19 31.54
N ARG A 63 -10.69 -11.98 32.19
CA ARG A 63 -10.30 -12.75 33.38
C ARG A 63 -9.58 -11.86 34.40
N ASN A 64 -10.32 -11.48 35.44
CA ASN A 64 -9.76 -10.85 36.64
C ASN A 64 -8.81 -11.82 37.36
N LEU A 65 -7.60 -11.35 37.69
CA LEU A 65 -7.02 -11.51 39.04
C LEU A 65 -5.79 -10.58 39.21
N SER A 66 -6.04 -9.50 39.95
CA SER A 66 -5.20 -8.79 40.93
C SER A 66 -3.66 -8.83 40.84
N THR A 67 -3.02 -7.65 40.81
CA THR A 67 -2.05 -7.20 41.84
C THR A 67 -1.79 -5.68 41.67
N ASP A 68 -2.41 -4.92 42.55
CA ASP A 68 -2.11 -3.59 43.13
C ASP A 68 -0.75 -2.88 42.81
N SER A 69 -0.52 -2.35 41.59
CA SER A 69 0.60 -1.42 41.35
C SER A 69 0.61 -0.68 39.98
N ALA A 70 -0.53 -0.23 39.43
CA ALA A 70 -0.53 0.36 38.07
C ALA A 70 -1.41 1.61 37.87
N ILE A 71 -2.05 2.12 38.93
CA ILE A 71 -3.04 3.21 38.78
C ILE A 71 -2.37 4.59 38.68
N GLU A 72 -1.12 4.73 39.14
CA GLU A 72 -0.40 6.01 39.09
C GLU A 72 0.21 6.30 37.71
N ASP A 73 0.53 5.27 36.91
CA ASP A 73 1.14 5.45 35.58
C ASP A 73 0.13 5.91 34.51
N GLU A 74 -1.16 5.59 34.68
CA GLU A 74 -2.22 6.02 33.76
C GLU A 74 -2.57 7.51 33.94
N PHE A 75 -2.41 8.06 35.15
CA PHE A 75 -2.67 9.47 35.47
C PHE A 75 -1.63 10.44 34.88
N PHE A 76 -0.42 9.96 34.59
CA PHE A 76 0.65 10.74 33.92
C PHE A 76 0.81 10.40 32.44
N SER A 77 -0.08 9.58 31.86
CA SER A 77 -0.13 9.35 30.42
C SER A 77 -0.80 10.53 29.72
N PHE A 78 -0.02 11.59 29.48
CA PHE A 78 -0.40 12.59 28.50
C PHE A 78 -0.31 11.91 27.13
N GLU A 79 -1.40 11.87 26.38
CA GLU A 79 -1.37 11.42 24.99
C GLU A 79 -0.41 12.35 24.22
N ASP A 80 0.82 11.87 23.99
CA ASP A 80 1.83 12.56 23.19
C ASP A 80 1.42 12.54 21.70
N GLU A 81 0.36 13.27 21.33
CA GLU A 81 -0.01 13.50 19.93
C GLU A 81 1.14 14.19 19.14
N GLU A 82 2.05 14.88 19.85
CA GLU A 82 3.25 15.48 19.26
C GLU A 82 4.28 14.44 18.80
N ASP A 83 4.44 13.32 19.52
CA ASP A 83 5.50 12.34 19.22
C ASP A 83 5.22 11.53 17.95
N THR A 84 3.95 11.18 17.73
CA THR A 84 3.55 10.44 16.52
C THR A 84 3.69 11.33 15.28
N SER A 85 3.24 12.59 15.34
CA SER A 85 3.33 13.52 14.23
C SER A 85 4.77 13.91 13.88
N ALA A 86 5.62 14.14 14.90
CA ALA A 86 7.04 14.37 14.72
C ALA A 86 7.77 13.13 14.14
N SER A 87 7.37 11.92 14.54
CA SER A 87 7.89 10.66 14.01
C SER A 87 7.56 10.46 12.54
N VAL A 88 6.31 10.78 12.12
CA VAL A 88 5.91 10.72 10.70
C VAL A 88 6.72 11.69 9.84
N GLU A 89 6.87 12.94 10.30
CA GLU A 89 7.64 13.96 9.58
C GLU A 89 9.11 13.57 9.43
N SER A 90 9.72 13.08 10.51
CA SER A 90 11.09 12.61 10.52
C SER A 90 11.31 11.50 9.50
N GLN A 91 10.41 10.50 9.47
CA GLN A 91 10.49 9.38 8.52
C GLN A 91 10.39 9.84 7.05
N VAL A 92 9.47 10.75 6.74
CA VAL A 92 9.29 11.29 5.38
C VAL A 92 10.50 12.13 4.97
N ALA A 93 11.02 12.97 5.87
CA ALA A 93 12.21 13.77 5.63
C ALA A 93 13.44 12.89 5.35
N ASP A 94 13.64 11.84 6.15
CA ASP A 94 14.75 10.91 6.01
C ASP A 94 14.66 10.07 4.74
N TYR A 95 13.45 9.69 4.35
CA TYR A 95 13.21 9.06 3.06
C TYR A 95 13.68 9.95 1.90
N PHE A 96 13.38 11.25 1.90
CA PHE A 96 13.82 12.15 0.84
C PHE A 96 15.32 12.46 0.88
N LYS A 97 15.94 12.46 2.06
CA LYS A 97 17.39 12.62 2.21
C LYS A 97 18.16 11.37 1.78
N SER A 98 17.57 10.18 1.91
CA SER A 98 18.22 8.93 1.52
C SER A 98 18.55 8.91 0.02
N GLY A 99 19.80 8.64 -0.33
CA GLY A 99 20.24 8.55 -1.74
C GLY A 99 19.90 7.23 -2.42
N ALA A 100 19.36 6.26 -1.68
CA ALA A 100 19.11 4.92 -2.16
C ALA A 100 17.91 4.86 -3.12
N GLN A 101 18.07 4.09 -4.19
CA GLN A 101 17.13 3.98 -5.31
C GLN A 101 16.52 2.57 -5.43
N GLY A 102 16.96 1.62 -4.61
CA GLY A 102 16.44 0.26 -4.59
C GLY A 102 15.07 0.20 -3.93
N MET A 103 14.26 -0.80 -4.30
CA MET A 103 12.97 -1.02 -3.66
C MET A 103 13.12 -1.50 -2.22
N ASP A 104 14.22 -2.19 -1.92
CA ASP A 104 14.56 -2.69 -0.59
C ASP A 104 14.70 -1.57 0.45
N THR A 105 15.01 -0.35 0.00
CA THR A 105 15.09 0.85 0.85
C THR A 105 13.76 1.15 1.53
N LEU A 106 12.62 0.80 0.93
CA LEU A 106 11.31 0.99 1.56
C LEU A 106 11.14 0.16 2.83
N ASN A 107 11.91 -0.91 3.03
CA ASN A 107 11.84 -1.69 4.27
C ASN A 107 12.27 -0.88 5.50
N GLY A 108 13.10 0.17 5.33
CA GLY A 108 13.48 1.08 6.40
C GLY A 108 12.46 2.20 6.68
N PHE A 109 11.42 2.33 5.85
CA PHE A 109 10.42 3.40 5.94
C PHE A 109 9.00 2.80 5.87
N PRO A 110 8.47 2.23 6.96
CA PRO A 110 7.20 1.49 6.95
C PRO A 110 5.99 2.29 6.44
N LEU A 111 5.87 3.59 6.77
CA LEU A 111 4.76 4.42 6.28
C LEU A 111 4.87 4.66 4.77
N ILE A 112 6.08 4.95 4.28
CA ILE A 112 6.33 5.15 2.85
C ILE A 112 6.08 3.85 2.08
N LYS A 113 6.46 2.70 2.65
CA LYS A 113 6.20 1.38 2.08
C LYS A 113 4.70 1.12 1.94
N LYS A 114 3.91 1.42 2.97
CA LYS A 114 2.45 1.31 2.94
C LYS A 114 1.85 2.18 1.85
N MET A 115 2.30 3.43 1.71
CA MET A 115 1.86 4.33 0.64
C MET A 115 2.26 3.84 -0.74
N SER A 116 3.50 3.36 -0.89
CA SER A 116 3.96 2.78 -2.15
C SER A 116 3.08 1.61 -2.57
N LEU A 117 2.69 0.73 -1.63
CA LEU A 117 1.82 -0.39 -1.92
C LEU A 117 0.40 0.07 -2.30
N LYS A 118 -0.18 1.00 -1.53
CA LYS A 118 -1.52 1.57 -1.75
C LYS A 118 -1.68 2.15 -3.16
N TYR A 119 -0.68 2.92 -3.63
CA TYR A 119 -0.79 3.65 -4.90
C TYR A 119 -0.16 2.95 -6.11
N ASN A 120 0.89 2.14 -5.92
CA ASN A 120 1.60 1.50 -7.04
C ASN A 120 1.26 0.02 -7.24
N ALA A 121 0.70 -0.66 -6.23
CA ALA A 121 0.39 -2.09 -6.31
C ALA A 121 -1.11 -2.37 -6.46
N ALA A 122 -1.89 -1.38 -6.92
CA ALA A 122 -3.26 -1.63 -7.34
C ALA A 122 -3.23 -2.71 -8.44
N THR A 123 -3.77 -3.88 -8.13
CA THR A 123 -3.88 -4.98 -9.11
C THR A 123 -4.64 -4.47 -10.32
N PRO A 124 -4.03 -4.41 -11.52
CA PRO A 124 -4.79 -4.10 -12.72
C PRO A 124 -5.81 -5.21 -12.88
N SER A 125 -7.10 -4.91 -12.73
CA SER A 125 -8.17 -5.92 -12.74
C SER A 125 -8.30 -6.60 -14.11
N SER A 126 -7.86 -5.95 -15.19
CA SER A 126 -7.99 -6.46 -16.55
C SER A 126 -7.01 -7.58 -16.90
N ALA A 127 -5.72 -7.45 -16.57
CA ALA A 127 -4.70 -8.41 -17.03
C ALA A 127 -4.87 -9.84 -16.45
N PRO A 128 -5.16 -10.03 -15.14
CA PRO A 128 -5.47 -11.34 -14.58
C PRO A 128 -6.77 -11.92 -15.16
N VAL A 129 -7.78 -11.08 -15.40
CA VAL A 129 -9.08 -11.49 -15.94
C VAL A 129 -8.96 -11.91 -17.41
N GLU A 130 -8.25 -11.16 -18.24
CA GLU A 130 -7.95 -11.53 -19.64
C GLU A 130 -7.14 -12.82 -19.71
N ARG A 131 -6.20 -13.02 -18.79
CA ARG A 131 -5.44 -14.27 -18.66
C ARG A 131 -6.35 -15.43 -18.24
N LEU A 132 -7.26 -15.20 -17.30
CA LEU A 132 -8.25 -16.17 -16.86
C LEU A 132 -9.16 -16.61 -18.02
N PHE A 133 -9.70 -15.66 -18.80
CA PHE A 133 -10.51 -15.97 -19.98
C PHE A 133 -9.71 -16.65 -21.09
N SER A 134 -8.44 -16.31 -21.25
CA SER A 134 -7.53 -16.99 -22.18
C SER A 134 -7.32 -18.46 -21.79
N LEU A 135 -7.14 -18.75 -20.50
CA LEU A 135 -7.10 -20.13 -19.97
C LEU A 135 -8.45 -20.83 -20.07
N GLY A 136 -9.55 -20.09 -19.93
CA GLY A 136 -10.92 -20.60 -20.09
C GLY A 136 -11.15 -21.24 -21.47
N LYS A 137 -10.53 -20.71 -22.54
CA LYS A 137 -10.58 -21.31 -23.89
C LYS A 137 -9.99 -22.72 -23.93
N LEU A 138 -9.02 -23.03 -23.08
CA LEU A 138 -8.40 -24.35 -22.99
C LEU A 138 -9.25 -25.34 -22.17
N VAL A 139 -10.10 -24.83 -21.27
CA VAL A 139 -11.09 -25.60 -20.53
C VAL A 139 -12.31 -25.91 -21.39
N PHE A 140 -12.76 -24.94 -22.21
CA PHE A 140 -13.76 -25.10 -23.26
C PHE A 140 -13.18 -25.77 -24.51
N THR A 141 -12.78 -27.04 -24.39
CA THR A 141 -12.46 -27.86 -25.56
C THR A 141 -13.76 -28.48 -26.11
N PRO A 142 -13.99 -28.59 -27.43
CA PRO A 142 -15.21 -29.18 -27.99
C PRO A 142 -15.55 -30.59 -27.46
N LYS A 143 -14.51 -31.36 -27.06
CA LYS A 143 -14.63 -32.70 -26.44
C LYS A 143 -15.09 -32.68 -24.97
N ARG A 144 -15.17 -31.53 -24.31
CA ARG A 144 -15.53 -31.35 -22.89
C ARG A 144 -16.82 -30.53 -22.67
N ASN A 145 -17.68 -30.43 -23.68
CA ASN A 145 -18.93 -29.66 -23.72
C ASN A 145 -20.05 -30.11 -22.72
N ARG A 146 -19.74 -30.91 -21.70
CA ARG A 146 -20.68 -31.37 -20.65
C ARG A 146 -20.26 -30.92 -19.24
N LEU A 147 -19.49 -29.85 -19.13
CA LEU A 147 -19.17 -29.22 -17.84
C LEU A 147 -20.32 -28.30 -17.44
N SER A 148 -20.79 -28.44 -16.19
CA SER A 148 -21.64 -27.42 -15.57
C SER A 148 -20.78 -26.21 -15.17
N ASP A 149 -21.40 -25.03 -15.10
CA ASP A 149 -20.73 -23.76 -14.76
C ASP A 149 -19.88 -23.87 -13.50
N LYS A 150 -20.43 -24.48 -12.44
CA LYS A 150 -19.71 -24.73 -11.17
C LYS A 150 -18.43 -25.55 -11.36
N ARG A 151 -18.44 -26.57 -12.23
CA ARG A 151 -17.25 -27.39 -12.49
C ARG A 151 -16.25 -26.66 -13.36
N PHE A 152 -16.73 -25.82 -14.27
CA PHE A 152 -15.89 -24.95 -15.09
C PHE A 152 -15.12 -23.95 -14.23
N GLU A 153 -15.79 -23.24 -13.32
CA GLU A 153 -15.16 -22.28 -12.41
C GLU A 153 -14.09 -22.92 -11.53
N ILE A 154 -14.37 -24.10 -10.96
CA ILE A 154 -13.40 -24.85 -10.15
C ILE A 154 -12.18 -25.24 -10.98
N LEU A 155 -12.37 -25.76 -12.19
CA LEU A 155 -11.26 -26.20 -13.05
C LEU A 155 -10.41 -25.01 -13.52
N LEU A 156 -11.06 -23.87 -13.76
CA LEU A 156 -10.42 -22.62 -14.15
C LEU A 156 -9.53 -22.07 -13.03
N LEU A 157 -10.04 -22.07 -11.79
CA LEU A 157 -9.30 -21.65 -10.60
C LEU A 157 -8.09 -22.56 -10.34
N LEU A 158 -8.29 -23.89 -10.37
CA LEU A 158 -7.21 -24.86 -10.17
C LEU A 158 -6.08 -24.68 -11.20
N ARG A 159 -6.44 -24.45 -12.46
CA ARG A 159 -5.47 -24.27 -13.54
C ARG A 159 -4.73 -22.93 -13.47
N TYR A 160 -5.42 -21.88 -13.05
CA TYR A 160 -4.79 -20.58 -12.81
C TYR A 160 -3.76 -20.66 -11.68
N ASN A 161 -4.10 -21.33 -10.57
CA ASN A 161 -3.22 -21.45 -9.39
C ASN A 161 -1.99 -22.35 -9.63
N GLN A 162 -2.11 -23.42 -10.44
CA GLN A 162 -0.97 -24.27 -10.83
C GLN A 162 0.17 -23.50 -11.52
N TRP A 163 -0.11 -22.33 -12.10
CA TRP A 163 0.89 -21.50 -12.76
C TRP A 163 1.64 -20.56 -11.82
N PHE A 164 1.25 -20.45 -10.55
CA PHE A 164 1.94 -19.63 -9.55
C PHE A 164 2.98 -20.40 -8.74
N GLU A 165 2.97 -21.74 -8.79
CA GLU A 165 3.94 -22.61 -8.10
C GLU A 165 5.16 -22.99 -8.99
N GLY A 166 5.42 -22.23 -10.06
CA GLY A 166 6.54 -22.46 -10.99
C GLY A 166 7.77 -21.61 -10.70
#